data_AF-A0A945IRR6-F1
#
_entry.id   AF-A0A945IRR6-F1
#
_cell.length_a   1.000
_cell.length_b   1.000
_cell.length_c   1.000
_cell.angle_alpha   90.00
_cell.angle_beta   90.00
_cell.angle_gamma   90.00
#
_symmetry.space_group_name_H-M   'P 1'
#
loop_
_entity.id
_entity.type
_entity.pdbx_description
1 polymer ?
#
loop_
_entity_poly.entity_id
_entity_poly.type
_entity_poly.pdbx_seq_one_letter_code
_entity_poly.pdbx_strand_id
1 'polypeptide(L)'
;MRRPSISHSATALAAAAAFVGGAACSSDGDNSGSTSESTTESVAEQRFPDAINAKAAVSSTGWSFAVTISSPYDSPDRYADGWRILGPDGTEYGFRLLTHDHASEQPFTRALDGVAIPDGVTTVTIEGRDQEFGFGGATFELTLPRN
;
A
#
# COMPACT_ATOMS: atom_id res chain seq x y z
N MET A 1 -1.33 9.18 -29.54
CA MET A 1 -2.65 8.52 -29.65
C MET A 1 -3.35 8.57 -28.29
N ARG A 2 -4.52 9.22 -28.19
CA ARG A 2 -5.37 9.27 -26.99
C ARG A 2 -6.45 8.19 -27.11
N ARG A 3 -6.62 7.35 -26.09
CA ARG A 3 -7.75 6.43 -25.97
C ARG A 3 -8.93 7.17 -25.31
N PRO A 4 -10.17 7.09 -25.83
CA PRO A 4 -11.31 7.78 -25.26
C PRO A 4 -11.90 7.03 -24.05
N SER A 5 -12.34 7.82 -23.07
CA SER A 5 -13.10 7.43 -21.88
C SER A 5 -14.55 7.08 -22.24
N ILE A 6 -15.06 5.97 -21.69
CA ILE A 6 -16.47 5.56 -21.83
C ILE A 6 -17.20 5.95 -20.54
N SER A 7 -18.15 6.87 -20.67
CA SER A 7 -19.11 7.25 -19.64
C SER A 7 -20.36 6.38 -19.77
N HIS A 8 -20.77 5.69 -18.70
CA HIS A 8 -22.05 4.99 -18.63
C HIS A 8 -23.02 5.81 -17.78
N SER A 9 -24.02 6.40 -18.42
CA SER A 9 -25.18 7.02 -17.77
C SER A 9 -26.13 5.92 -17.27
N ALA A 10 -26.44 5.91 -15.98
CA ALA A 10 -27.49 5.06 -15.41
C ALA A 10 -28.73 5.92 -15.13
N THR A 11 -29.78 5.73 -15.94
CA THR A 11 -31.15 6.18 -15.66
C THR A 11 -31.90 5.01 -15.05
N ALA A 12 -32.41 5.14 -13.83
CA ALA A 12 -33.32 4.16 -13.25
C ALA A 12 -34.55 4.87 -12.65
N LEU A 13 -35.70 4.34 -13.06
CA LEU A 13 -37.07 4.81 -12.91
C LEU A 13 -37.56 4.66 -11.47
N ALA A 14 -38.28 5.67 -10.96
CA ALA A 14 -39.02 5.59 -9.70
C ALA A 14 -40.38 4.89 -9.90
N ALA A 15 -40.76 4.03 -8.95
CA ALA A 15 -42.12 3.50 -8.82
C ALA A 15 -42.58 3.64 -7.36
N ALA A 16 -43.69 4.36 -7.16
CA ALA A 16 -44.36 4.55 -5.87
C ALA A 16 -45.51 3.54 -5.72
N ALA A 17 -45.66 2.96 -4.52
CA ALA A 17 -46.85 2.21 -4.14
C ALA A 17 -47.30 2.66 -2.74
N ALA A 18 -48.56 3.08 -2.65
CA ALA A 18 -49.23 3.47 -1.42
C ALA A 18 -49.91 2.25 -0.78
N PHE A 19 -49.78 2.10 0.54
CA PHE A 19 -50.59 1.17 1.34
C PHE A 19 -51.22 1.91 2.54
N VAL A 20 -52.54 1.71 2.69
CA VAL A 20 -53.42 2.25 3.74
C VAL A 20 -53.42 1.29 4.94
N GLY A 21 -53.38 1.85 6.16
CA GLY A 21 -53.04 1.15 7.41
C GLY A 21 -54.15 0.43 8.18
N GLY A 22 -53.76 -0.10 9.34
CA GLY A 22 -54.64 -0.71 10.35
C GLY A 22 -53.95 -0.97 11.70
N ALA A 23 -54.48 -0.31 12.74
CA ALA A 23 -54.51 -0.53 14.21
C ALA A 23 -53.30 -1.10 15.02
N ALA A 24 -53.08 -0.44 16.17
CA ALA A 24 -51.98 -0.56 17.11
C ALA A 24 -52.09 -1.68 18.17
N CYS A 25 -50.93 -2.14 18.67
CA CYS A 25 -50.71 -2.46 20.08
C CYS A 25 -49.24 -2.15 20.45
N SER A 26 -49.03 -1.43 21.55
CA SER A 26 -47.72 -0.94 22.00
C SER A 26 -46.91 -2.04 22.68
N SER A 27 -45.62 -2.14 22.34
CA SER A 27 -44.53 -2.59 23.22
C SER A 27 -43.22 -2.05 22.66
N ASP A 28 -42.53 -1.28 23.50
CA ASP A 28 -41.32 -0.51 23.22
C ASP A 28 -40.15 -1.34 22.66
N GLY A 29 -39.45 -0.75 21.69
CA GLY A 29 -38.23 -1.32 21.09
C GLY A 29 -37.88 -0.62 19.77
N ASP A 30 -37.34 0.58 19.88
CA ASP A 30 -37.06 1.53 18.80
C ASP A 30 -36.06 0.99 17.75
N ASN A 31 -36.57 0.82 16.53
CA ASN A 31 -36.03 1.20 15.23
C ASN A 31 -34.50 1.37 15.03
N SER A 32 -33.91 0.51 14.18
CA SER A 32 -33.53 0.94 12.82
C SER A 32 -32.91 -0.20 12.04
N GLY A 33 -33.52 -0.48 10.90
CA GLY A 33 -32.97 -1.31 9.86
C GLY A 33 -31.68 -0.75 9.27
N SER A 34 -30.85 -1.71 8.89
CA SER A 34 -29.89 -1.75 7.79
C SER A 34 -29.77 -0.51 6.89
N THR A 35 -28.50 -0.25 6.59
CA THR A 35 -28.01 0.43 5.37
C THR A 35 -28.13 1.94 5.40
N SER A 36 -27.21 2.55 6.14
CA SER A 36 -26.61 3.81 5.71
C SER A 36 -25.23 3.50 5.16
N GLU A 37 -25.09 3.76 3.87
CA GLU A 37 -23.88 3.71 3.09
C GLU A 37 -22.77 4.45 3.85
N SER A 38 -21.81 3.68 4.36
CA SER A 38 -20.55 4.22 4.84
C SER A 38 -19.76 4.64 3.60
N THR A 39 -19.84 5.93 3.25
CA THR A 39 -18.88 6.56 2.35
C THR A 39 -17.50 6.39 2.97
N THR A 40 -16.86 5.33 2.53
CA THR A 40 -15.60 4.76 2.97
C THR A 40 -14.48 5.50 2.25
N GLU A 41 -14.13 6.70 2.68
CA GLU A 41 -12.86 7.36 2.32
C GLU A 41 -12.43 8.26 3.49
N SER A 42 -11.17 8.13 3.95
CA SER A 42 -10.54 8.75 5.14
C SER A 42 -10.87 8.04 6.47
N VAL A 43 -10.11 7.07 6.98
CA VAL A 43 -8.67 6.85 7.00
C VAL A 43 -8.47 5.37 6.66
N ALA A 44 -7.86 5.05 5.53
CA ALA A 44 -7.37 3.69 5.35
C ALA A 44 -6.33 3.48 6.45
N GLU A 45 -6.63 2.64 7.46
CA GLU A 45 -5.62 2.12 8.36
C GLU A 45 -4.44 1.70 7.48
N GLN A 46 -3.29 2.37 7.64
CA GLN A 46 -2.13 2.04 6.85
C GLN A 46 -1.80 0.58 7.19
N ARG A 47 -2.02 -0.32 6.23
CA ARG A 47 -1.85 -1.77 6.43
C ARG A 47 -0.49 -2.27 5.99
N PHE A 48 0.32 -1.40 5.38
CA PHE A 48 1.57 -1.77 4.74
C PHE A 48 2.66 -0.75 5.09
N PRO A 49 3.91 -1.19 5.23
CA PRO A 49 5.05 -0.28 5.33
C PRO A 49 5.25 0.49 4.03
N ASP A 50 5.60 1.77 4.17
CA ASP A 50 5.96 2.64 3.06
C ASP A 50 7.48 2.69 2.89
N ALA A 51 7.94 2.65 1.64
CA ALA A 51 9.26 3.11 1.29
C ALA A 51 9.22 4.63 1.11
N ILE A 52 9.86 5.37 2.02
CA ILE A 52 9.79 6.85 2.03
C ILE A 52 11.08 7.51 1.53
N ASN A 53 12.18 6.76 1.48
CA ASN A 53 13.45 7.25 0.96
C ASN A 53 14.33 6.08 0.51
N ALA A 54 15.20 6.32 -0.46
CA ALA A 54 16.27 5.39 -0.83
C ALA A 54 17.48 6.13 -1.40
N LYS A 55 18.67 5.57 -1.16
CA LYS A 55 19.92 5.97 -1.80
C LYS A 55 20.55 4.76 -2.46
N ALA A 56 21.19 4.97 -3.61
CA ALA A 56 21.94 3.94 -4.31
C ALA A 56 23.37 4.43 -4.58
N ALA A 57 24.33 3.50 -4.50
CA ALA A 57 25.72 3.73 -4.87
C ALA A 57 26.30 2.48 -5.54
N VAL A 58 27.25 2.68 -6.45
CA VAL A 58 28.02 1.57 -7.03
C VAL A 58 29.04 1.09 -5.98
N SER A 59 29.14 -0.24 -5.82
CA SER A 59 30.10 -0.93 -4.95
C SER A 59 30.97 -1.89 -5.78
N SER A 60 31.95 -2.54 -5.15
CA SER A 60 32.81 -3.53 -5.83
C SER A 60 32.08 -4.79 -6.29
N THR A 61 30.91 -5.10 -5.73
CA THR A 61 30.17 -6.34 -5.99
C THR A 61 28.80 -6.10 -6.65
N GLY A 62 28.52 -4.87 -7.11
CA GLY A 62 27.23 -4.47 -7.68
C GLY A 62 26.72 -3.18 -7.06
N TRP A 63 25.40 -2.99 -7.01
CA TRP A 63 24.79 -1.84 -6.36
C TRP A 63 24.60 -2.06 -4.86
N SER A 64 24.80 -0.99 -4.09
CA SER A 64 24.43 -0.87 -2.68
C SER A 64 23.24 0.07 -2.56
N PHE A 65 22.22 -0.37 -1.83
CA PHE A 65 21.02 0.41 -1.54
C PHE A 65 20.91 0.66 -0.06
N ALA A 66 20.57 1.88 0.34
CA ALA A 66 20.13 2.21 1.69
C ALA A 66 18.69 2.70 1.61
N VAL A 67 17.76 1.92 2.15
CA VAL A 67 16.31 2.15 2.04
C VAL A 67 15.75 2.53 3.40
N THR A 68 14.98 3.61 3.45
CA THR A 68 14.22 4.05 4.62
C THR A 68 12.77 3.56 4.53
N ILE A 69 12.37 2.76 5.50
CA ILE A 69 11.01 2.22 5.62
C ILE A 69 10.31 2.93 6.78
N SER A 70 9.06 3.30 6.56
CA SER A 70 8.13 3.79 7.59
C SER A 70 7.00 2.81 7.72
N SER A 71 6.78 2.32 8.93
CA SER A 71 5.73 1.35 9.23
C SER A 71 4.76 1.90 10.27
N PRO A 72 3.46 1.61 10.17
CA PRO A 72 2.47 2.05 11.16
C PRO A 72 2.54 1.26 12.48
N TYR A 73 3.39 0.23 12.56
CA TYR A 73 3.45 -0.65 13.72
C TYR A 73 4.38 -0.10 14.81
N ASP A 74 3.86 -0.05 16.02
CA ASP A 74 4.52 0.43 17.24
C ASP A 74 4.69 -0.69 18.30
N SER A 75 4.42 -1.94 17.92
CA SER A 75 4.62 -3.14 18.74
C SER A 75 5.43 -4.21 17.99
N PRO A 76 6.05 -5.17 18.69
CA PRO A 76 6.79 -6.26 18.06
C PRO A 76 5.90 -7.35 17.46
N ASP A 77 4.59 -7.34 17.72
CA ASP A 77 3.66 -8.38 17.27
C ASP A 77 3.49 -8.40 15.75
N ARG A 78 3.70 -7.24 15.12
CA ARG A 78 3.60 -7.03 13.68
C ARG A 78 4.61 -5.99 13.25
N TYR A 79 5.39 -6.27 12.22
CA TYR A 79 6.41 -5.36 11.72
C TYR A 79 6.62 -5.52 10.21
N ALA A 80 7.35 -4.58 9.60
CA ALA A 80 7.82 -4.71 8.24
C ALA A 80 8.87 -5.83 8.14
N ASP A 81 8.54 -6.96 7.51
CA ASP A 81 9.43 -8.13 7.44
C ASP A 81 10.45 -8.05 6.30
N GLY A 82 10.33 -7.05 5.42
CA GLY A 82 11.30 -6.83 4.36
C GLY A 82 10.95 -5.71 3.41
N TRP A 83 11.79 -5.59 2.39
CA TRP A 83 11.58 -4.71 1.24
C TRP A 83 12.31 -5.25 0.02
N ARG A 84 11.84 -4.89 -1.17
CA ARG A 84 12.42 -5.32 -2.45
C ARG A 84 12.76 -4.16 -3.37
N ILE A 85 13.63 -4.45 -4.34
CA ILE A 85 14.01 -3.55 -5.43
C ILE A 85 13.48 -4.18 -6.72
N LEU A 86 12.63 -3.43 -7.42
CA LEU A 86 12.00 -3.83 -8.67
C LEU A 86 12.55 -3.02 -9.84
N GLY A 87 12.73 -3.69 -10.97
CA GLY A 87 12.93 -3.07 -12.27
C GLY A 87 11.65 -2.44 -12.84
N PRO A 88 11.77 -1.67 -13.94
CA PRO A 88 10.63 -1.02 -14.59
C PRO A 88 9.62 -2.01 -15.19
N ASP A 89 10.03 -3.26 -15.38
CA ASP A 89 9.19 -4.38 -15.84
C ASP A 89 8.58 -5.21 -14.70
N GLY A 90 8.87 -4.83 -13.44
CA GLY A 90 8.47 -5.58 -12.25
C GLY A 90 9.39 -6.74 -11.88
N THR A 91 10.53 -6.92 -12.56
CA THR A 91 11.53 -7.92 -12.19
C THR A 91 12.16 -7.57 -10.84
N GLU A 92 12.24 -8.53 -9.92
CA GLU A 92 12.91 -8.33 -8.64
C GLU A 92 14.43 -8.48 -8.78
N TYR A 93 15.17 -7.42 -8.46
CA TYR A 93 16.65 -7.42 -8.47
C TYR A 93 17.26 -7.75 -7.11
N GLY A 94 16.50 -7.54 -6.03
CA GLY A 94 16.95 -7.85 -4.69
C GLY A 94 15.85 -7.74 -3.67
N PHE A 95 15.97 -8.54 -2.61
CA PHE A 95 15.08 -8.53 -1.46
C PHE A 95 15.91 -8.52 -0.18
N ARG A 96 15.54 -7.64 0.74
CA ARG A 96 16.11 -7.57 2.09
C ARG A 96 15.09 -8.08 3.09
N LEU A 97 15.37 -9.25 3.68
CA LEU A 97 14.64 -9.76 4.83
C LEU A 97 15.04 -9.00 6.11
N LEU A 98 14.06 -8.71 6.95
CA LEU A 98 14.20 -8.14 8.29
C LEU A 98 13.69 -9.15 9.31
N THR A 99 14.56 -9.59 10.22
CA THR A 99 14.29 -10.72 11.12
C THR A 99 13.91 -10.31 12.54
N HIS A 100 13.69 -9.01 12.77
CA HIS A 100 13.26 -8.45 14.05
C HIS A 100 12.43 -7.20 13.81
N ASP A 101 11.68 -6.80 14.83
CA ASP A 101 10.86 -5.59 14.78
C ASP A 101 11.71 -4.31 14.82
N HIS A 102 11.06 -3.21 14.44
CA HIS A 102 11.63 -1.86 14.46
C HIS A 102 10.65 -0.85 15.08
N ALA A 103 9.79 -1.31 16.00
CA ALA A 103 8.73 -0.47 16.58
C ALA A 103 9.27 0.80 17.24
N SER A 104 10.43 0.71 17.91
CA SER A 104 11.07 1.85 18.59
C SER A 104 11.98 2.70 17.70
N GLU A 105 12.06 2.42 16.39
CA GLU A 105 13.00 3.06 15.45
C GLU A 105 12.27 3.50 14.17
N GLN A 106 11.03 3.99 14.25
CA GLN A 106 10.31 4.45 13.05
C GLN A 106 10.60 5.94 12.74
N PRO A 107 10.94 6.30 11.48
CA PRO A 107 11.31 5.41 10.39
C PRO A 107 12.75 4.88 10.53
N PHE A 108 13.04 3.68 10.01
CA PHE A 108 14.36 3.06 10.07
C PHE A 108 14.98 2.92 8.67
N THR A 109 16.31 2.82 8.62
CA THR A 109 17.04 2.61 7.35
C THR A 109 17.88 1.34 7.42
N ARG A 110 17.82 0.49 6.37
CA ARG A 110 18.66 -0.70 6.23
C ARG A 110 19.26 -0.78 4.84
N ALA A 111 20.44 -1.39 4.75
CA ALA A 111 21.19 -1.50 3.50
C ALA A 111 21.00 -2.85 2.79
N LEU A 112 21.22 -2.94 1.49
CA LEU A 112 21.36 -4.19 0.76
C LEU A 112 22.48 -4.01 -0.27
N ASP A 113 23.50 -4.84 -0.17
CA ASP A 113 24.69 -4.81 -1.03
C ASP A 113 24.66 -5.94 -2.05
N GLY A 114 25.44 -5.80 -3.13
CA GLY A 114 25.59 -6.83 -4.15
C GLY A 114 24.37 -7.01 -5.05
N VAL A 115 23.53 -5.98 -5.18
CA VAL A 115 22.36 -6.02 -6.06
C VAL A 115 22.82 -5.90 -7.51
N ALA A 116 22.56 -6.94 -8.30
CA ALA A 116 22.88 -6.95 -9.72
C ALA A 116 21.74 -6.25 -10.50
N ILE A 117 22.06 -5.12 -11.11
CA ILE A 117 21.12 -4.37 -11.95
C ILE A 117 21.67 -4.38 -13.38
N PRO A 118 20.88 -4.83 -14.38
CA PRO A 118 21.31 -4.83 -15.77
C PRO A 118 21.68 -3.45 -16.28
N ASP A 119 22.68 -3.40 -17.16
CA ASP A 119 23.02 -2.18 -17.88
C ASP A 119 21.80 -1.64 -18.63
N GLY A 120 21.61 -0.32 -18.59
CA GLY A 120 20.48 0.35 -19.22
C GLY A 120 19.25 0.51 -18.31
N VAL A 121 19.19 -0.14 -17.15
CA VAL A 121 18.20 0.19 -16.12
C VAL A 121 18.62 1.48 -15.43
N THR A 122 17.73 2.47 -15.44
CA THR A 122 18.03 3.84 -14.95
C THR A 122 17.25 4.19 -13.70
N THR A 123 16.18 3.45 -13.47
CA THR A 123 15.19 3.70 -12.42
C THR A 123 14.76 2.36 -11.86
N VAL A 124 14.60 2.31 -10.54
CA VAL A 124 14.07 1.17 -9.81
C VAL A 124 12.96 1.63 -8.88
N THR A 125 12.07 0.71 -8.52
CA THR A 125 11.01 0.94 -7.54
C THR A 125 11.30 0.12 -6.29
N ILE A 126 11.21 0.76 -5.13
CA ILE A 126 11.34 0.11 -3.83
C ILE A 126 9.96 -0.04 -3.21
N GLU A 127 9.69 -1.22 -2.66
CA GLU A 127 8.41 -1.57 -2.05
C GLU A 127 8.64 -2.27 -0.71
N GLY A 128 7.91 -1.84 0.32
CA GLY A 128 7.90 -2.44 1.64
C GLY A 128 7.02 -3.69 1.71
N ARG A 129 7.26 -4.52 2.71
CA ARG A 129 6.50 -5.75 2.94
C ARG A 129 6.03 -5.84 4.39
N ASP A 130 4.74 -6.05 4.55
CA ASP A 130 4.13 -6.45 5.81
C ASP A 130 4.25 -7.97 6.01
N GLN A 131 4.43 -8.38 7.27
CA GLN A 131 4.55 -9.78 7.65
C GLN A 131 3.32 -10.62 7.28
N GLU A 132 2.11 -10.05 7.35
CA GLU A 132 0.86 -10.78 7.11
C GLU A 132 0.32 -10.58 5.68
N PHE A 133 0.25 -9.33 5.24
CA PHE A 133 -0.37 -8.97 3.96
C PHE A 133 0.61 -8.91 2.79
N GLY A 134 1.91 -9.12 3.03
CA GLY A 134 2.92 -9.08 1.99
C GLY A 134 3.20 -7.66 1.50
N PHE A 135 3.51 -7.54 0.20
CA PHE A 135 3.96 -6.28 -0.39
C PHE A 135 2.82 -5.28 -0.59
N GLY A 136 3.10 -4.00 -0.35
CA GLY A 136 2.16 -2.92 -0.60
C GLY A 136 2.66 -1.59 -0.04
N GLY A 137 1.73 -0.68 0.22
CA GLY A 137 2.05 0.66 0.75
C GLY A 137 2.55 1.60 -0.33
N ALA A 138 3.06 2.76 0.09
CA ALA A 138 3.70 3.70 -0.80
C ALA A 138 5.08 3.17 -1.25
N THR A 139 5.28 3.14 -2.56
CA THR A 139 6.56 2.78 -3.17
C THR A 139 7.45 4.00 -3.36
N PHE A 140 8.76 3.80 -3.34
CA PHE A 140 9.73 4.84 -3.65
C PHE A 140 10.38 4.57 -5.01
N GLU A 141 10.22 5.49 -5.95
CA GLU A 141 10.95 5.44 -7.22
C GLU A 141 12.32 6.11 -7.04
N LEU A 142 13.38 5.39 -7.39
CA LEU A 142 14.76 5.88 -7.31
C LEU A 142 15.41 5.88 -8.69
N THR A 143 15.87 7.04 -9.13
CA THR A 143 16.78 7.16 -10.27
C THR A 143 18.21 6.80 -9.83
N LEU A 144 18.84 5.86 -10.52
CA LEU A 144 20.19 5.42 -10.23
C LEU A 144 21.22 6.48 -10.69
N PRO A 145 22.16 6.90 -9.81
CA PRO A 145 23.23 7.81 -10.20
C PRO A 145 24.04 7.24 -11.36
N ARG A 146 24.43 8.09 -12.32
CA ARG A 146 25.37 7.70 -13.37
C ARG A 146 26.74 8.30 -13.06
N ASN A 147 27.77 7.48 -13.21
CA ASN A 147 29.16 7.93 -13.24
C ASN A 147 29.50 8.58 -14.58
#